data_AF-A0A7J4GGU9-F1
#
_entry.id   AF-A0A7J4GGU9-F1
#
_cell.length_a   1.000
_cell.length_b   1.000
_cell.length_c   1.000
_cell.angle_alpha   90.00
_cell.angle_beta   90.00
_cell.angle_gamma   90.00
#
_symmetry.space_group_name_H-M   'P 1'
#
loop_
_entity.id
_entity.type
_entity.pdbx_description
1 polymer ?
#
loop_
_entity_poly.entity_id
_entity_poly.type
_entity_poly.pdbx_seq_one_letter_code
_entity_poly.pdbx_strand_id
1 'polypeptide(L)'
;MTELFRADTYVIRKKVLKLFGGSFHIYSDDSQTELLGFCQLKAFKLKEDIRIYSDEEMTTELLTIKAKRILDISSDYDVVDPQTGASLGGYKRKGLKSIIKDTYELYDQAGNTYAELSEDSGGLALVRRFVPLANILIPQVFHLRGGDGGGSVDYTQKMNPIVQRLVVKGAQSGGFDPRVVLAGGILLAAIEGHQN
;
A
#
# COMPACT_ATOMS: atom_id res chain seq x y z
N MET A 1 5.02 9.91 -18.42
CA MET A 1 4.93 9.24 -17.10
C MET A 1 4.31 10.24 -16.14
N THR A 2 3.21 9.88 -15.49
CA THR A 2 2.40 10.74 -14.61
C THR A 2 3.22 11.28 -13.43
N GLU A 3 2.90 12.49 -12.95
CA GLU A 3 3.59 13.14 -11.81
C GLU A 3 3.62 12.26 -10.55
N LEU A 4 2.58 11.47 -10.32
CA LEU A 4 2.51 10.46 -9.25
C LEU A 4 3.72 9.51 -9.22
N PHE A 5 4.21 9.06 -10.38
CA PHE A 5 5.35 8.13 -10.47
C PHE A 5 6.70 8.84 -10.52
N ARG A 6 6.71 10.17 -10.53
CA ARG A 6 7.92 11.00 -10.43
C ARG A 6 8.16 11.49 -9.01
N ALA A 7 7.11 11.53 -8.19
CA ALA A 7 7.20 11.95 -6.79
C ALA A 7 8.03 10.95 -5.97
N ASP A 8 9.05 11.44 -5.28
CA ASP A 8 9.82 10.61 -4.34
C ASP A 8 9.13 10.48 -2.97
N THR A 9 8.24 11.44 -2.65
CA THR A 9 7.41 11.43 -1.45
C THR A 9 5.97 11.75 -1.82
N TYR A 10 5.00 11.08 -1.20
CA TYR A 10 3.58 11.39 -1.33
C TYR A 10 2.79 10.87 -0.11
N VAL A 11 1.52 11.26 -0.01
CA VAL A 11 0.62 10.87 1.09
C VAL A 11 -0.62 10.18 0.55
N ILE A 12 -0.86 8.95 1.00
CA ILE A 12 -2.10 8.20 0.76
C ILE A 12 -3.05 8.51 1.93
N ARG A 13 -4.20 9.11 1.63
CA ARG A 13 -5.21 9.51 2.61
C ARG A 13 -6.53 8.80 2.37
N LYS A 14 -7.08 8.16 3.39
CA LYS A 14 -8.42 7.55 3.32
C LYS A 14 -9.49 8.62 3.14
N LYS A 15 -10.40 8.43 2.20
CA LYS A 15 -11.61 9.26 2.06
C LYS A 15 -12.65 8.76 3.06
N VAL A 16 -12.98 9.61 4.03
CA VAL A 16 -14.04 9.38 5.02
C VAL A 16 -15.42 9.72 4.42
N LEU A 17 -16.49 9.14 4.96
CA LEU A 17 -17.90 9.34 4.54
C LEU A 17 -18.30 8.76 3.16
N LYS A 18 -17.87 7.54 2.83
CA LYS A 18 -18.48 6.78 1.72
C LYS A 18 -19.57 5.83 2.24
N LEU A 19 -20.72 5.83 1.57
CA LEU A 19 -21.82 4.89 1.82
C LEU A 19 -21.45 3.44 1.45
N PHE A 20 -20.57 3.25 0.44
CA PHE A 20 -20.18 1.94 -0.07
C PHE A 20 -18.74 1.96 -0.62
N GLY A 21 -17.91 0.99 -0.21
CA GLY A 21 -16.53 0.80 -0.69
C GLY A 21 -15.53 1.84 -0.16
N GLY A 22 -14.27 1.43 0.04
CA GLY A 22 -13.20 2.35 0.41
C GLY A 22 -12.63 3.12 -0.79
N SER A 23 -12.01 4.27 -0.53
CA SER A 23 -11.21 5.00 -1.53
C SER A 23 -10.14 5.83 -0.85
N PHE A 24 -9.08 6.15 -1.59
CA PHE A 24 -7.95 6.93 -1.12
C PHE A 24 -7.61 8.05 -2.08
N HIS A 25 -7.20 9.18 -1.55
CA HIS A 25 -6.56 10.25 -2.31
C HIS A 25 -5.05 10.12 -2.15
N ILE A 26 -4.30 10.43 -3.21
CA ILE A 26 -2.84 10.44 -3.19
C ILE A 26 -2.40 11.89 -3.43
N TYR A 27 -1.78 12.50 -2.44
CA TYR A 27 -1.33 13.89 -2.48
C TYR A 27 0.19 13.99 -2.57
N SER A 28 0.72 15.06 -3.15
CA SER A 28 2.18 15.25 -3.25
C SER A 28 2.87 15.38 -1.90
N ASP A 29 2.17 15.89 -0.89
CA ASP A 29 2.67 15.96 0.49
C ASP A 29 1.54 16.00 1.54
N ASP A 30 1.92 16.23 2.80
CA ASP A 30 1.00 16.26 3.95
C ASP A 30 0.10 17.52 3.97
N SER A 31 0.40 18.55 3.15
CA SER A 31 -0.45 19.73 2.98
C SER A 31 -1.79 19.39 2.31
N GLN A 32 -1.84 18.28 1.56
CA GLN A 32 -3.04 17.79 0.87
C GLN A 32 -3.64 18.81 -0.12
N THR A 33 -2.78 19.64 -0.72
CA THR A 33 -3.20 20.71 -1.66
C THR A 33 -3.19 20.27 -3.11
N GLU A 34 -2.24 19.41 -3.50
CA GLU A 34 -2.08 18.91 -4.86
C GLU A 34 -2.38 17.41 -4.93
N LEU A 35 -3.43 17.06 -5.65
CA LEU A 35 -3.84 15.67 -5.88
C LEU A 35 -3.02 15.08 -7.03
N LEU A 36 -2.30 13.99 -6.75
CA LEU A 36 -1.52 13.24 -7.74
C LEU A 36 -2.26 12.03 -8.29
N GLY A 37 -3.25 11.51 -7.56
CA GLY A 37 -4.05 10.38 -8.00
C GLY A 37 -5.16 9.98 -7.03
N PHE A 38 -6.01 9.07 -7.50
CA PHE A 38 -7.18 8.61 -6.78
C PHE A 38 -7.30 7.09 -6.85
N CYS A 39 -7.55 6.45 -5.71
CA CYS A 39 -7.74 5.01 -5.61
C CYS A 39 -9.18 4.68 -5.23
N GLN A 40 -9.80 3.75 -5.96
CA GLN A 40 -11.15 3.26 -5.69
C GLN A 40 -11.11 1.75 -5.39
N LEU A 41 -11.66 1.37 -4.23
CA LEU A 41 -11.97 -0.02 -3.90
C LEU A 41 -13.39 -0.33 -4.38
N LYS A 42 -13.61 -1.48 -5.01
CA LYS A 42 -14.98 -1.90 -5.41
C LYS A 42 -15.79 -2.30 -4.18
N ALA A 43 -16.94 -1.66 -4.01
CA ALA A 43 -17.76 -1.79 -2.81
C ALA A 43 -18.47 -3.15 -2.59
N PHE A 44 -18.52 -4.03 -3.60
CA PHE A 44 -19.42 -5.20 -3.59
C PHE A 44 -18.82 -6.49 -4.19
N LYS A 45 -17.53 -6.50 -4.55
CA LYS A 45 -16.91 -7.71 -5.10
C LYS A 45 -16.04 -8.35 -4.03
N LEU A 46 -16.34 -9.62 -3.71
CA LEU A 46 -15.50 -10.57 -2.96
C LEU A 46 -14.17 -10.89 -3.71
N LYS A 47 -13.67 -9.95 -4.50
CA LYS A 47 -12.55 -10.04 -5.45
C LYS A 47 -11.93 -8.64 -5.47
N GLU A 48 -10.91 -8.41 -4.65
CA GLU A 48 -10.28 -7.10 -4.50
C GLU A 48 -9.52 -6.71 -5.78
N ASP A 49 -10.25 -6.07 -6.69
CA ASP A 49 -9.73 -5.33 -7.86
C ASP A 49 -9.65 -3.86 -7.42
N ILE A 50 -8.45 -3.43 -7.05
CA ILE A 50 -8.13 -2.06 -6.63
C ILE A 50 -7.60 -1.31 -7.83
N ARG A 51 -8.14 -0.12 -8.08
CA ARG A 51 -7.76 0.70 -9.23
C ARG A 51 -7.30 2.07 -8.80
N ILE A 52 -6.19 2.48 -9.38
CA ILE A 52 -5.61 3.79 -9.19
C ILE A 52 -5.79 4.57 -10.50
N TYR A 53 -6.23 5.81 -10.37
CA TYR A 53 -6.54 6.73 -11.44
C TYR A 53 -5.75 8.05 -11.29
N SER A 54 -5.67 8.82 -12.37
CA SER A 54 -5.09 10.17 -12.39
C SER A 54 -5.84 11.18 -11.52
N ASP A 55 -7.16 10.99 -11.35
CA ASP A 55 -8.06 11.97 -10.74
C ASP A 55 -9.32 11.28 -10.17
N GLU A 56 -10.14 12.04 -9.45
CA GLU A 56 -11.40 11.56 -8.87
C GLU A 56 -12.47 11.20 -9.90
N GLU A 57 -12.39 11.77 -11.11
CA GLU A 57 -13.30 11.47 -12.22
C GLU A 57 -12.96 10.13 -12.90
N MET A 58 -11.86 9.49 -12.48
CA MET A 58 -11.38 8.21 -12.98
C MET A 58 -11.03 8.27 -14.48
N THR A 59 -10.53 9.41 -14.97
CA THR A 59 -10.31 9.60 -16.42
C THR A 59 -9.29 8.63 -17.01
N THR A 60 -8.17 8.42 -16.30
CA THR A 60 -7.07 7.56 -16.76
C THR A 60 -6.72 6.56 -15.67
N GLU A 61 -6.86 5.26 -15.97
CA GLU A 61 -6.38 4.19 -15.09
C GLU A 61 -4.84 4.11 -15.17
N LEU A 62 -4.17 4.25 -14.03
CA LEU A 62 -2.71 4.28 -13.91
C LEU A 62 -2.14 2.94 -13.44
N LEU A 63 -2.89 2.22 -12.60
CA LEU A 63 -2.42 0.98 -11.99
C LEU A 63 -3.60 0.13 -11.52
N THR A 64 -3.50 -1.18 -11.70
CA THR A 64 -4.46 -2.15 -11.16
C THR A 64 -3.76 -3.08 -10.17
N ILE A 65 -4.39 -3.37 -9.03
CA ILE A 65 -3.95 -4.39 -8.09
C ILE A 65 -5.04 -5.46 -8.00
N LYS A 66 -4.68 -6.71 -8.21
CA LYS A 66 -5.62 -7.84 -8.30
C LYS A 66 -5.28 -8.91 -7.27
N ALA A 67 -6.22 -9.30 -6.43
CA ALA A 67 -6.06 -10.49 -5.60
C ALA A 67 -6.04 -11.79 -6.46
N LYS A 68 -5.10 -12.71 -6.21
CA LYS A 68 -4.92 -13.94 -7.02
C LYS A 68 -6.02 -14.98 -6.83
N ARG A 69 -6.55 -15.18 -5.62
CA ARG A 69 -7.57 -16.22 -5.33
C ARG A 69 -8.58 -15.77 -4.27
N ILE A 70 -9.82 -16.21 -4.45
CA ILE A 70 -10.99 -15.89 -3.58
C ILE A 70 -11.07 -16.82 -2.37
N LEU A 71 -10.51 -18.03 -2.49
CA LEU A 71 -10.61 -19.12 -1.51
C LEU A 71 -9.29 -19.37 -0.76
N ASP A 72 -8.21 -18.71 -1.15
CA ASP A 72 -6.94 -18.87 -0.47
C ASP A 72 -6.85 -17.89 0.70
N ILE A 73 -6.58 -18.46 1.87
CA ILE A 73 -6.24 -17.76 3.11
C ILE A 73 -4.92 -16.96 2.95
N SER A 74 -4.22 -17.10 1.81
CA SER A 74 -3.04 -16.30 1.43
C SER A 74 -3.43 -15.05 0.63
N SER A 75 -3.21 -13.88 1.24
CA SER A 75 -3.39 -12.56 0.64
C SER A 75 -2.30 -12.25 -0.40
N ASP A 76 -2.43 -12.83 -1.59
CA ASP A 76 -1.51 -12.63 -2.72
C ASP A 76 -2.11 -11.67 -3.75
N TYR A 77 -1.35 -10.67 -4.15
CA TYR A 77 -1.77 -9.57 -5.02
C TYR A 77 -0.82 -9.44 -6.22
N ASP A 78 -1.37 -9.35 -7.43
CA ASP A 78 -0.66 -8.96 -8.65
C ASP A 78 -0.79 -7.45 -8.88
N VAL A 79 0.29 -6.82 -9.32
CA VAL A 79 0.32 -5.43 -9.79
C VAL A 79 0.37 -5.44 -11.31
N VAL A 80 -0.52 -4.70 -11.96
CA VAL A 80 -0.70 -4.72 -13.41
C VAL A 80 -0.71 -3.31 -13.96
N ASP A 81 0.03 -3.09 -15.03
CA ASP A 81 -0.06 -1.89 -15.85
C ASP A 81 -1.32 -1.96 -16.72
N PRO A 82 -2.33 -1.11 -16.53
CA PRO A 82 -3.59 -1.19 -17.25
C PRO A 82 -3.47 -0.81 -18.73
N GLN A 83 -2.44 -0.04 -19.11
CA GLN A 83 -2.26 0.42 -20.50
C GLN A 83 -1.73 -0.68 -21.39
N THR A 84 -0.85 -1.53 -20.85
CA THR A 84 -0.24 -2.65 -21.60
C THR A 84 -0.81 -4.00 -21.23
N GLY A 85 -1.47 -4.12 -20.07
CA GLY A 85 -1.87 -5.39 -19.47
C GLY A 85 -0.72 -6.17 -18.86
N ALA A 86 0.51 -5.63 -18.86
CA ALA A 86 1.69 -6.31 -18.34
C ALA A 86 1.64 -6.44 -16.82
N SER A 87 2.04 -7.61 -16.31
CA SER A 87 2.34 -7.76 -14.88
C SER A 87 3.59 -6.96 -14.54
N LEU A 88 3.57 -6.31 -13.38
CA LEU A 88 4.73 -5.65 -12.78
C LEU A 88 5.29 -6.46 -11.61
N GLY A 89 4.87 -7.72 -11.47
CA GLY A 89 5.10 -8.54 -10.27
C GLY A 89 3.98 -8.36 -9.24
N GLY A 90 4.28 -8.50 -7.96
CA GLY A 90 3.28 -8.28 -6.92
C GLY A 90 3.73 -8.63 -5.51
N TYR A 91 2.74 -8.79 -4.63
CA TYR A 91 2.92 -8.98 -3.20
C TYR A 91 2.37 -10.33 -2.76
N LYS A 92 3.11 -11.06 -1.95
CA LYS A 92 2.72 -12.33 -1.36
C LYS A 92 2.83 -12.23 0.16
N ARG A 93 1.75 -12.53 0.88
CA ARG A 93 1.81 -12.52 2.34
C ARG A 93 2.60 -13.71 2.86
N LYS A 94 3.53 -13.48 3.80
CA LYS A 94 4.32 -14.55 4.44
C LYS A 94 3.47 -15.27 5.51
N GLY A 95 2.80 -16.36 5.13
CA GLY A 95 2.00 -17.20 6.06
C GLY A 95 2.83 -17.80 7.21
N LEU A 96 2.21 -18.00 8.38
CA LEU A 96 2.79 -18.36 9.70
C LEU A 96 3.66 -17.29 10.38
N LYS A 97 4.52 -16.55 9.66
CA LYS A 97 5.23 -15.38 10.23
C LYS A 97 4.31 -14.17 10.47
N SER A 98 3.22 -14.07 9.70
CA SER A 98 2.27 -12.94 9.75
C SER A 98 1.20 -13.00 10.84
N ILE A 99 1.31 -13.90 11.82
CA ILE A 99 0.35 -13.96 12.95
C ILE A 99 0.60 -12.80 13.94
N ILE A 100 1.84 -12.29 13.99
CA ILE A 100 2.29 -11.26 14.92
C ILE A 100 2.59 -9.92 14.22
N LYS A 101 2.99 -9.96 12.93
CA LYS A 101 3.51 -8.80 12.19
C LYS A 101 3.14 -8.91 10.71
N ASP A 102 2.58 -7.87 10.11
CA ASP A 102 2.31 -7.89 8.67
C ASP A 102 3.62 -7.85 7.86
N THR A 103 3.85 -8.90 7.07
CA THR A 103 5.04 -9.08 6.23
C THR A 103 4.64 -9.61 4.85
N TYR A 104 5.14 -8.93 3.82
CA TYR A 104 4.90 -9.28 2.42
C TYR A 104 6.22 -9.46 1.69
N GLU A 105 6.31 -10.51 0.88
CA GLU A 105 7.35 -10.70 -0.10
C GLU A 105 6.92 -10.07 -1.42
N LEU A 106 7.82 -9.34 -2.08
CA LEU A 106 7.60 -8.83 -3.42
C LEU A 106 8.25 -9.78 -4.41
N TYR A 107 7.49 -10.18 -5.43
CA TYR A 107 7.97 -10.99 -6.54
C TYR A 107 7.95 -10.20 -7.84
N ASP A 108 8.90 -10.50 -8.72
CA ASP A 108 9.01 -9.90 -10.05
C ASP A 108 8.04 -10.54 -11.06
N GLN A 109 8.12 -10.14 -12.33
CA GLN A 109 7.26 -10.67 -13.40
C GLN A 109 7.49 -12.18 -13.67
N ALA A 110 8.66 -12.69 -13.33
CA ALA A 110 9.01 -14.11 -13.43
C ALA A 110 8.62 -14.91 -12.17
N GLY A 111 8.12 -14.23 -11.13
CA GLY A 111 7.73 -14.84 -9.86
C GLY A 111 8.87 -14.99 -8.85
N ASN A 112 10.05 -14.41 -9.11
CA ASN A 112 11.17 -14.47 -8.18
C ASN A 112 10.99 -13.40 -7.09
N THR A 113 11.09 -13.82 -5.83
CA THR A 113 11.11 -12.87 -4.71
C THR A 113 12.40 -12.05 -4.73
N TYR A 114 12.28 -10.73 -4.71
CA TYR A 114 13.44 -9.82 -4.75
C TYR A 114 13.43 -8.77 -3.63
N ALA A 115 12.34 -8.60 -2.90
CA ALA A 115 12.24 -7.66 -1.80
C ALA A 115 11.24 -8.10 -0.73
N GLU A 116 11.28 -7.45 0.43
CA GLU A 116 10.36 -7.67 1.54
C GLU A 116 9.83 -6.33 2.06
N LEU A 117 8.51 -6.25 2.25
CA LEU A 117 7.82 -5.17 2.94
C LEU A 117 7.43 -5.66 4.33
N SER A 118 7.97 -5.04 5.38
CA SER A 118 7.69 -5.44 6.76
C SER A 118 7.76 -4.27 7.75
N GLU A 119 7.05 -4.39 8.86
CA GLU A 119 7.01 -3.39 9.95
C GLU A 119 8.33 -3.27 10.75
N ASP A 120 8.65 -2.14 11.37
CA ASP A 120 9.95 -1.89 12.01
C ASP A 120 10.28 -2.83 13.21
N SER A 121 9.29 -3.26 14.00
CA SER A 121 9.52 -4.35 14.99
C SER A 121 8.24 -5.08 15.41
N GLY A 122 8.33 -6.41 15.55
CA GLY A 122 7.23 -7.24 16.05
C GLY A 122 6.87 -6.93 17.52
N GLY A 123 7.82 -6.46 18.33
CA GLY A 123 7.57 -6.04 19.70
C GLY A 123 6.70 -4.77 19.78
N LEU A 124 7.00 -3.73 19.00
CA LEU A 124 6.17 -2.54 18.92
C LEU A 124 4.80 -2.84 18.30
N ALA A 125 4.72 -3.76 17.35
CA ALA A 125 3.46 -4.24 16.79
C ALA A 125 2.55 -4.84 17.88
N LEU A 126 3.10 -5.69 18.75
CA LEU A 126 2.37 -6.26 19.90
C LEU A 126 1.95 -5.18 20.90
N VAL A 127 2.82 -4.22 21.21
CA VAL A 127 2.49 -3.09 22.10
C VAL A 127 1.31 -2.28 21.55
N ARG A 128 1.34 -1.91 20.27
CA ARG A 128 0.22 -1.20 19.61
C ARG A 128 -1.08 -2.00 19.66
N ARG A 129 -1.01 -3.33 19.57
CA ARG A 129 -2.17 -4.23 19.56
C ARG A 129 -2.79 -4.45 20.94
N PHE A 130 -1.98 -4.55 21.99
CA PHE A 130 -2.44 -4.98 23.32
C PHE A 130 -2.42 -3.89 24.39
N VAL A 131 -1.72 -2.78 24.18
CA VAL A 131 -1.69 -1.65 25.13
C VAL A 131 -2.71 -0.60 24.70
N PRO A 132 -3.72 -0.28 25.55
CA PRO A 132 -4.70 0.76 25.25
C PRO A 132 -4.03 2.07 24.86
N LEU A 133 -4.53 2.73 23.81
CA LEU A 133 -4.05 4.02 23.28
C LEU A 133 -2.65 4.01 22.64
N ALA A 134 -1.90 2.89 22.66
CA ALA A 134 -0.57 2.83 22.05
C ALA A 134 -0.59 3.02 20.53
N ASN A 135 -1.66 2.58 19.86
CA ASN A 135 -1.88 2.84 18.42
C ASN A 135 -2.04 4.33 18.08
N ILE A 136 -2.44 5.17 19.03
CA ILE A 136 -2.55 6.62 18.88
C ILE A 136 -1.21 7.31 19.20
N LEU A 137 -0.33 6.66 19.97
CA LEU A 137 0.90 7.23 20.52
C LEU A 137 2.19 6.77 19.83
N ILE A 138 2.17 5.62 19.15
CA ILE A 138 3.35 5.03 18.51
C ILE A 138 3.11 4.93 17.00
N PRO A 139 3.89 5.63 16.16
CA PRO A 139 3.73 5.54 14.71
C PRO A 139 4.06 4.13 14.22
N GLN A 140 3.26 3.65 13.28
CA GLN A 140 3.52 2.40 12.59
C GLN A 140 4.35 2.70 11.35
N VAL A 141 5.50 2.04 11.21
CA VAL A 141 6.41 2.23 10.08
C VAL A 141 6.65 0.88 9.43
N PHE A 142 6.51 0.84 8.11
CA PHE A 142 6.86 -0.30 7.28
C PHE A 142 8.03 0.07 6.37
N HIS A 143 8.90 -0.89 6.14
CA HIS A 143 10.07 -0.77 5.29
C HIS A 143 9.98 -1.78 4.17
N LEU A 144 10.08 -1.29 2.94
CA LEU A 144 10.37 -2.12 1.78
C LEU A 144 11.88 -2.15 1.57
N ARG A 145 12.47 -3.35 1.62
CA ARG A 145 13.92 -3.58 1.50
C ARG A 145 14.19 -4.67 0.45
N GLY A 146 15.21 -4.47 -0.38
CA GLY A 146 15.65 -5.48 -1.35
C GLY A 146 16.32 -6.65 -0.64
N GLY A 147 16.14 -7.85 -1.16
CA GLY A 147 16.72 -9.08 -0.59
C GLY A 147 18.26 -9.12 -0.71
N ASP A 148 18.83 -8.33 -1.60
CA ASP A 148 20.27 -8.12 -1.78
C ASP A 148 20.84 -7.02 -0.86
N GLY A 149 20.01 -6.41 0.00
CA GLY A 149 20.38 -5.26 0.83
C GLY A 149 20.34 -3.92 0.10
N GLY A 150 19.97 -3.90 -1.18
CA GLY A 150 19.72 -2.70 -1.97
C GLY A 150 18.28 -2.20 -1.83
N GLY A 151 18.08 -0.91 -2.11
CA GLY A 151 16.76 -0.29 -2.14
C GLY A 151 16.07 -0.13 -0.77
N SER A 152 15.41 1.01 -0.58
CA SER A 152 14.68 1.30 0.66
C SER A 152 13.54 2.28 0.41
N VAL A 153 12.34 1.90 0.84
CA VAL A 153 11.17 2.78 0.87
C VAL A 153 10.50 2.66 2.22
N ASP A 154 10.15 3.81 2.79
CA ASP A 154 9.50 3.89 4.09
C ASP A 154 8.03 4.28 3.92
N TYR A 155 7.15 3.53 4.60
CA TYR A 155 5.72 3.81 4.69
C TYR A 155 5.40 4.13 6.14
N THR A 156 5.10 5.39 6.44
CA THR A 156 4.85 5.86 7.81
C THR A 156 3.37 6.19 8.00
N GLN A 157 2.70 5.43 8.85
CA GLN A 157 1.33 5.71 9.26
C GLN A 157 1.34 6.89 10.24
N LYS A 158 0.70 7.99 9.85
CA LYS A 158 0.51 9.15 10.72
C LYS A 158 -0.49 8.82 11.81
N MET A 159 -0.21 9.30 13.01
CA MET A 159 -1.07 9.19 14.18
C MET A 159 -2.21 10.20 14.04
N ASN A 160 -3.35 9.74 13.56
CA ASN A 160 -4.56 10.56 13.45
C ASN A 160 -5.80 9.68 13.70
N PRO A 161 -6.55 9.93 14.78
CA PRO A 161 -7.69 9.08 15.16
C PRO A 161 -8.92 9.26 14.26
N ILE A 162 -8.92 10.27 13.39
CA ILE A 162 -10.08 10.62 12.54
C ILE A 162 -9.88 10.13 11.11
N VAL A 163 -8.68 10.33 10.55
CA VAL A 163 -8.38 9.99 9.14
C VAL A 163 -7.02 9.32 9.03
N GLN A 164 -7.02 8.12 8.47
CA GLN A 164 -5.81 7.38 8.13
C GLN A 164 -5.01 8.11 7.04
N ARG A 165 -3.73 8.37 7.31
CA ARG A 165 -2.76 8.90 6.36
C ARG A 165 -1.47 8.09 6.39
N LEU A 166 -1.03 7.60 5.24
CA LEU A 166 0.21 6.87 5.07
C LEU A 166 1.16 7.72 4.22
N VAL A 167 2.29 8.12 4.78
CA VAL A 167 3.35 8.83 4.04
C VAL A 167 4.29 7.82 3.43
N VAL A 168 4.55 7.93 2.14
CA VAL A 168 5.54 7.12 1.42
C VAL A 168 6.75 7.98 1.11
N LYS A 169 7.95 7.50 1.41
CA LYS A 169 9.22 8.19 1.13
C LYS A 169 10.20 7.27 0.42
N GLY A 170 10.95 7.82 -0.54
CA GLY A 170 11.87 7.06 -1.38
C GLY A 170 11.18 6.38 -2.56
N ALA A 171 9.97 6.79 -2.94
CA ALA A 171 9.20 6.08 -3.95
C ALA A 171 9.84 6.07 -5.34
N GLN A 172 10.64 7.09 -5.66
CA GLN A 172 11.40 7.17 -6.91
C GLN A 172 12.86 6.76 -6.71
N SER A 173 13.49 7.23 -5.63
CA SER A 173 14.92 7.07 -5.35
C SER A 173 15.27 5.75 -4.67
N GLY A 174 14.27 5.04 -4.13
CA GLY A 174 14.43 3.85 -3.29
C GLY A 174 14.78 2.57 -4.04
N GLY A 175 15.05 2.62 -5.34
CA GLY A 175 15.54 1.47 -6.13
C GLY A 175 14.47 0.47 -6.55
N PHE A 176 13.18 0.81 -6.43
CA PHE A 176 12.06 -0.01 -6.87
C PHE A 176 11.24 0.71 -7.94
N ASP A 177 10.44 -0.03 -8.71
CA ASP A 177 9.46 0.57 -9.60
C ASP A 177 8.45 1.39 -8.78
N PRO A 178 8.29 2.71 -9.03
CA PRO A 178 7.36 3.57 -8.27
C PRO A 178 5.91 3.10 -8.31
N ARG A 179 5.51 2.37 -9.37
CA ARG A 179 4.18 1.78 -9.49
C ARG A 179 3.98 0.65 -8.48
N VAL A 180 5.00 -0.19 -8.31
CA VAL A 180 4.99 -1.27 -7.32
C VAL A 180 4.99 -0.66 -5.91
N VAL A 181 5.83 0.35 -5.66
CA VAL A 181 5.83 1.10 -4.38
C VAL A 181 4.45 1.65 -4.03
N LEU A 182 3.77 2.27 -5.00
CA LEU A 182 2.40 2.75 -4.81
C LEU A 182 1.42 1.62 -4.46
N ALA A 183 1.52 0.48 -5.14
CA ALA A 183 0.68 -0.67 -4.83
C ALA A 183 0.86 -1.14 -3.39
N GLY A 184 2.11 -1.23 -2.90
CA GLY A 184 2.40 -1.56 -1.50
C GLY A 184 1.74 -0.59 -0.52
N GLY A 185 1.85 0.72 -0.77
CA GLY A 185 1.22 1.73 0.07
C GLY A 185 -0.31 1.64 0.09
N ILE A 186 -0.94 1.38 -1.06
CA ILE A 186 -2.39 1.20 -1.17
C ILE A 186 -2.85 -0.08 -0.46
N LEU A 187 -2.11 -1.19 -0.58
CA LEU A 187 -2.40 -2.44 0.12
C LEU A 187 -2.33 -2.26 1.64
N LEU A 188 -1.26 -1.64 2.15
CA LEU A 188 -1.16 -1.30 3.57
C LEU A 188 -2.34 -0.43 4.03
N ALA A 189 -2.67 0.60 3.27
CA ALA A 189 -3.77 1.51 3.60
C ALA A 189 -5.14 0.79 3.61
N ALA A 190 -5.37 -0.12 2.66
CA ALA A 190 -6.60 -0.89 2.54
C ALA A 190 -6.76 -1.95 3.63
N ILE A 191 -5.67 -2.64 4.01
CA ILE A 191 -5.70 -3.74 4.98
C ILE A 191 -5.81 -3.22 6.42
N GLU A 192 -5.04 -2.19 6.80
CA GLU A 192 -5.10 -1.58 8.14
C GLU A 192 -6.49 -1.00 8.46
N GLY A 193 -7.21 -0.53 7.44
CA GLY A 193 -8.58 -0.04 7.58
C GLY A 193 -9.61 -1.09 8.01
N HIS A 194 -9.26 -2.38 8.00
CA HIS A 194 -10.12 -3.50 8.41
C HIS A 194 -9.73 -4.11 9.78
N GLN A 195 -8.60 -3.71 10.37
CA GLN A 195 -8.10 -4.28 11.65
C GLN A 195 -8.58 -3.52 12.91
N ASN A 196 -9.31 -2.41 12.76
CA ASN A 196 -9.87 -1.62 13.87
C ASN A 196 -11.39 -1.70 13.92
#